data_AF-A0A2G3AM58-F1
#
_entry.id   AF-A0A2G3AM58-F1
#
_cell.length_a   1.000
_cell.length_b   1.000
_cell.length_c   1.000
_cell.angle_alpha   90.00
_cell.angle_beta   90.00
_cell.angle_gamma   90.00
#
_symmetry.space_group_name_H-M   'P 1'
#
loop_
_entity.id
_entity.type
_entity.pdbx_description
1 polymer ?
#
loop_
_entity_poly.entity_id
_entity_poly.type
_entity_poly.pdbx_seq_one_letter_code
_entity_poly.pdbx_strand_id
1 'polypeptide(L)'
;MVAGSFYIPKVNDEKPLGEDASFICVKEQTIGVADGVGGWAKKGIDSGVYSRELMKTPNLQFKIMIIVLLDGLIVYKSEIQQSRFNCPYQLGNASSSDDPSVAEKISVPVVAGDVIVLGTDGLFGNVHDFELEMLVNSGVDSLESDVPEILAWRIALYALDNAKSTELYTPFSRECSKVGIEHHGGKYDDITVVVANIC
;
A
#
# COMPACT_ATOMS: atom_id res chain seq x y z
N MET A 1 8.54 3.02 -17.98
CA MET A 1 8.35 3.13 -16.52
C MET A 1 9.67 3.08 -15.77
N VAL A 2 9.86 4.01 -14.84
CA VAL A 2 10.87 3.98 -13.76
C VAL A 2 10.11 3.87 -12.44
N ALA A 3 10.56 3.03 -11.50
CA ALA A 3 9.86 2.82 -10.24
C ALA A 3 10.82 2.70 -9.06
N GLY A 4 10.30 2.99 -7.88
CA GLY A 4 11.01 2.91 -6.61
C GLY A 4 10.03 2.57 -5.49
N SER A 5 10.54 2.06 -4.38
CA SER A 5 9.71 1.63 -3.26
C SER A 5 10.37 1.97 -1.94
N PHE A 6 9.56 2.21 -0.93
CA PHE A 6 10.02 2.35 0.45
C PHE A 6 9.13 1.55 1.39
N TYR A 7 9.75 0.90 2.37
CA TYR A 7 9.08 0.03 3.32
C TYR A 7 9.49 0.38 4.75
N ILE A 8 8.50 0.54 5.63
CA ILE A 8 8.69 0.78 7.07
C ILE A 8 7.94 -0.32 7.82
N PRO A 9 8.65 -1.28 8.44
CA PRO A 9 8.00 -2.27 9.28
C PRO A 9 7.48 -1.62 10.56
N LYS A 10 6.32 -2.09 11.00
CA LYS A 10 5.80 -1.85 12.34
C LYS A 10 6.78 -2.37 13.37
N VAL A 11 7.04 -1.56 14.39
CA VAL A 11 7.94 -1.95 15.48
C VAL A 11 7.37 -3.15 16.22
N ASN A 12 8.07 -4.28 16.10
CA ASN A 12 7.77 -5.54 16.77
C ASN A 12 9.05 -6.37 16.92
N ASP A 13 9.51 -6.58 18.16
CA ASP A 13 10.76 -7.31 18.44
C ASP A 13 10.71 -8.79 18.01
N GLU A 14 9.52 -9.40 18.03
CA GLU A 14 9.33 -10.79 17.59
C GLU A 14 9.28 -10.91 16.06
N LYS A 15 8.95 -9.81 15.36
CA LYS A 15 8.78 -9.75 13.90
C LYS A 15 9.45 -8.50 13.32
N PRO A 16 10.79 -8.36 13.41
CA PRO A 16 11.49 -7.14 13.02
C PRO A 16 11.44 -6.84 11.51
N LEU A 17 11.06 -7.83 10.68
CA LEU A 17 10.92 -7.67 9.23
C LEU A 17 9.51 -7.21 8.81
N GLY A 18 8.55 -7.18 9.74
CA GLY A 18 7.13 -7.05 9.45
C GLY A 18 6.58 -8.13 8.51
N GLU A 19 5.40 -7.85 7.98
CA GLU A 19 4.47 -8.75 7.31
C GLU A 19 4.21 -8.32 5.84
N ASP A 20 4.53 -7.08 5.48
CA ASP A 20 4.48 -6.56 4.12
C ASP A 20 5.66 -7.02 3.23
N ALA A 21 5.44 -7.00 1.92
CA ALA A 21 6.47 -7.16 0.89
C ALA A 21 6.08 -6.45 -0.42
N SER A 22 7.07 -6.12 -1.26
CA SER A 22 6.84 -5.58 -2.61
C SER A 22 7.86 -6.11 -3.62
N PHE A 23 7.58 -5.92 -4.90
CA PHE A 23 8.56 -6.13 -5.98
C PHE A 23 8.46 -5.05 -7.05
N ILE A 24 9.58 -4.85 -7.75
CA ILE A 24 9.68 -4.02 -8.95
C ILE A 24 10.41 -4.82 -10.03
N CYS A 25 9.77 -5.03 -11.17
CA CYS A 25 10.37 -5.65 -12.34
C CYS A 25 10.35 -4.67 -13.52
N VAL A 26 11.44 -3.91 -13.69
CA VAL A 26 11.56 -2.90 -14.75
C VAL A 26 11.49 -3.55 -16.13
N LYS A 27 12.05 -4.75 -16.33
CA LYS A 27 12.04 -5.40 -17.66
C LYS A 27 10.62 -5.69 -18.16
N GLU A 28 9.77 -6.22 -17.30
CA GLU A 28 8.38 -6.58 -17.64
C GLU A 28 7.41 -5.43 -17.34
N GLN A 29 7.90 -4.29 -16.83
CA GLN A 29 7.11 -3.13 -16.43
C GLN A 29 6.01 -3.49 -15.41
N THR A 30 6.35 -4.34 -14.44
CA THR A 30 5.42 -4.82 -13.41
C THR A 30 5.90 -4.43 -12.02
N ILE A 31 4.94 -4.13 -11.15
CA ILE A 31 5.12 -3.81 -9.74
C ILE A 31 4.03 -4.52 -8.94
N GLY A 32 4.29 -4.82 -7.68
CA GLY A 32 3.32 -5.47 -6.80
C GLY A 32 3.61 -5.24 -5.33
N VAL A 33 2.56 -5.39 -4.52
CA VAL A 33 2.61 -5.29 -3.06
C VAL A 33 1.79 -6.44 -2.45
N ALA A 34 2.25 -6.95 -1.32
CA ALA A 34 1.54 -7.94 -0.52
C ALA A 34 1.62 -7.54 0.95
N ASP A 35 0.49 -7.65 1.65
CA ASP A 35 0.33 -7.37 3.08
C ASP A 35 -0.03 -8.68 3.77
N GLY A 36 0.84 -9.09 4.68
CA GLY A 36 0.67 -10.33 5.42
C GLY A 36 -0.32 -10.16 6.56
N VAL A 37 -1.51 -10.75 6.44
CA VAL A 37 -2.56 -10.63 7.46
C VAL A 37 -2.08 -11.03 8.88
N GLY A 38 -1.90 -10.05 9.78
CA GLY A 38 -1.35 -10.28 11.12
C GLY A 38 -2.14 -11.24 12.02
N GLY A 39 -3.39 -11.55 11.68
CA GLY A 39 -4.21 -12.56 12.37
C GLY A 39 -3.59 -13.96 12.40
N TRP A 40 -2.71 -14.30 11.45
CA TRP A 40 -1.97 -15.57 11.40
C TRP A 40 -1.02 -15.77 12.59
N ALA A 41 -0.58 -14.69 13.24
CA ALA A 41 0.25 -14.76 14.44
C ALA A 41 -0.41 -15.56 15.58
N LYS A 42 -1.75 -15.53 15.69
CA LYS A 42 -2.51 -16.32 16.69
C LYS A 42 -2.37 -17.84 16.51
N LYS A 43 -1.93 -18.28 15.32
CA LYS A 43 -1.65 -19.68 14.99
C LYS A 43 -0.15 -19.97 15.00
N GLY A 44 0.69 -19.04 15.45
CA GLY A 44 2.15 -19.16 15.40
C GLY A 44 2.73 -19.08 13.99
N ILE A 45 1.98 -18.50 13.04
CA ILE A 45 2.39 -18.38 11.64
C ILE A 45 2.85 -16.95 11.37
N ASP A 46 4.03 -16.81 10.76
CA ASP A 46 4.52 -15.53 10.24
C ASP A 46 3.97 -15.31 8.82
N SER A 47 2.97 -14.43 8.68
CA SER A 47 2.38 -14.05 7.39
C SER A 47 3.38 -13.33 6.49
N GLY A 48 4.40 -12.66 7.06
CA GLY A 48 5.45 -12.00 6.28
C GLY A 48 6.28 -12.96 5.45
N VAL A 49 6.46 -14.21 5.90
CA VAL A 49 7.15 -15.23 5.09
C VAL A 49 6.38 -15.46 3.81
N TYR A 50 5.05 -15.59 3.90
CA TYR A 50 4.20 -15.80 2.73
C TYR A 50 4.26 -14.60 1.78
N SER A 51 4.11 -13.37 2.30
CA SER A 51 4.20 -12.14 1.49
C SER A 51 5.54 -12.05 0.75
N ARG A 52 6.65 -12.29 1.44
CA ARG A 52 7.99 -12.24 0.83
C ARG A 52 8.21 -13.32 -0.22
N GLU A 53 7.76 -14.56 0.02
CA GLU A 53 7.85 -15.62 -1.00
C GLU A 53 6.96 -15.32 -2.22
N LEU A 54 5.77 -14.76 -2.00
CA LEU A 54 4.84 -14.37 -3.05
C LEU A 54 5.49 -13.33 -3.99
N MET A 55 6.14 -12.32 -3.41
CA MET A 55 6.80 -11.23 -4.16
C MET A 55 8.08 -11.65 -4.88
N LYS A 56 8.62 -12.85 -4.65
CA LYS A 56 9.71 -13.41 -5.49
C LYS A 56 9.25 -13.86 -6.87
N THR A 57 7.93 -13.96 -7.10
CA THR A 57 7.37 -14.43 -8.36
C THR A 57 6.80 -13.25 -9.15
N PRO A 58 7.54 -12.66 -10.10
CA PRO A 58 7.13 -11.43 -10.80
C PRO A 58 5.86 -11.58 -11.66
N ASN A 59 5.46 -12.83 -11.96
CA ASN A 59 4.25 -13.13 -12.72
C ASN A 59 2.97 -13.17 -11.86
N LEU A 60 3.10 -13.11 -10.53
CA LEU A 60 1.97 -13.05 -9.61
C LEU A 60 1.83 -11.60 -9.13
N GLN A 61 0.94 -10.86 -9.79
CA GLN A 61 0.58 -9.49 -9.39
C GLN A 61 -0.50 -9.57 -8.33
N PHE A 62 -0.15 -9.22 -7.09
CA PHE A 62 -1.12 -8.97 -6.03
C PHE A 62 -1.11 -7.51 -5.65
N LYS A 63 -2.30 -7.05 -5.29
CA LYS A 63 -2.60 -5.65 -5.13
C LYS A 63 -3.63 -5.52 -4.03
N ILE A 64 -3.36 -4.61 -3.10
CA ILE A 64 -4.32 -4.19 -2.10
C ILE A 64 -5.01 -2.93 -2.61
N MET A 65 -4.24 -1.89 -2.94
CA MET A 65 -4.75 -0.65 -3.54
C MET A 65 -3.76 -0.04 -4.54
N ILE A 66 -4.29 0.60 -5.60
CA ILE A 66 -3.56 1.43 -6.57
C ILE A 66 -4.29 2.76 -6.69
N ILE A 67 -3.49 3.83 -6.75
CA ILE A 67 -3.90 5.16 -7.15
C ILE A 67 -3.11 5.56 -8.40
N VAL A 68 -3.79 6.15 -9.39
CA VAL A 68 -3.17 6.74 -10.58
C VAL A 68 -3.39 8.24 -10.52
N LEU A 69 -2.30 8.99 -10.65
CA LEU A 69 -2.29 10.44 -10.70
C LEU A 69 -1.86 10.94 -12.08
N LEU A 70 -2.63 11.87 -12.64
CA LEU A 70 -2.32 12.61 -13.87
C LEU A 70 -2.16 14.08 -13.50
N ASP A 71 -1.04 14.68 -13.85
CA ASP A 71 -0.68 16.06 -13.46
C ASP A 71 -0.87 16.30 -11.95
N GLY A 72 -0.54 15.27 -11.14
CA GLY A 72 -0.62 15.28 -9.69
C GLY A 72 -2.04 15.26 -9.09
N LEU A 73 -3.07 15.01 -9.90
CA LEU A 73 -4.45 14.79 -9.44
C LEU A 73 -4.82 13.32 -9.54
N ILE A 74 -5.53 12.80 -8.53
CA ILE A 74 -6.01 11.42 -8.54
C ILE A 74 -7.10 11.27 -9.61
N VAL A 75 -6.78 10.56 -10.68
CA VAL A 75 -7.72 10.24 -11.76
C VAL A 75 -8.32 8.84 -11.62
N TYR A 76 -7.67 7.98 -10.83
CA TYR A 76 -8.18 6.66 -10.52
C TYR A 76 -7.72 6.19 -9.14
N LYS A 77 -8.62 5.52 -8.42
CA LYS A 77 -8.36 4.80 -7.18
C LYS A 77 -9.13 3.50 -7.22
N SER A 78 -8.48 2.39 -6.89
CA SER A 78 -9.18 1.11 -6.82
C SER A 78 -10.04 0.98 -5.59
N GLU A 79 -11.11 0.19 -5.71
CA GLU A 79 -11.94 -0.22 -4.58
C GLU A 79 -11.14 -1.09 -3.59
N ILE A 80 -11.57 -1.07 -2.33
CA ILE A 80 -10.98 -1.90 -1.27
C ILE A 80 -11.54 -3.32 -1.39
N GLN A 81 -10.66 -4.31 -1.56
CA GLN A 81 -11.03 -5.72 -1.68
C GLN A 81 -11.12 -6.40 -0.30
N GLN A 82 -12.29 -6.31 0.32
CA GLN A 82 -12.56 -6.92 1.63
C GLN A 82 -13.97 -7.54 1.70
N SER A 83 -14.12 -8.57 2.54
CA SER A 83 -15.43 -9.20 2.78
C SER A 83 -16.24 -8.48 3.86
N ARG A 84 -15.56 -7.91 4.86
CA ARG A 84 -16.08 -7.09 5.96
C ARG A 84 -15.03 -6.04 6.32
N PHE A 85 -15.41 -5.03 7.09
CA PHE A 85 -14.46 -4.01 7.56
C PHE A 85 -13.23 -4.66 8.21
N ASN A 86 -12.03 -4.28 7.73
CA ASN A 86 -10.74 -4.76 8.23
C ASN A 86 -10.57 -6.30 8.11
N CYS A 87 -11.28 -6.92 7.16
CA CYS A 87 -11.21 -8.35 6.82
C CYS A 87 -10.97 -8.51 5.30
N PRO A 88 -9.73 -8.26 4.83
CA PRO A 88 -9.40 -8.31 3.40
C PRO A 88 -9.57 -9.73 2.85
N TYR A 89 -9.86 -9.82 1.55
CA TYR A 89 -9.68 -11.09 0.85
C TYR A 89 -8.20 -11.46 0.89
N GLN A 90 -7.90 -12.72 1.17
CA GLN A 90 -6.53 -13.17 1.40
C GLN A 90 -6.25 -14.50 0.73
N LEU A 91 -5.18 -14.53 -0.03
CA LEU A 91 -4.61 -15.79 -0.47
C LEU A 91 -3.95 -16.51 0.70
N GLY A 92 -3.95 -17.83 0.63
CA GLY A 92 -3.21 -18.64 1.56
C GLY A 92 -3.33 -20.11 1.21
N ASN A 93 -2.64 -20.93 2.00
CA ASN A 93 -2.56 -22.36 1.79
C ASN A 93 -3.52 -23.15 2.69
N ALA A 94 -4.52 -22.48 3.29
CA ALA A 94 -5.52 -23.12 4.13
C ALA A 94 -6.79 -23.36 3.32
N SER A 95 -7.57 -24.37 3.71
CA SER A 95 -8.88 -24.65 3.09
C SER A 95 -9.90 -23.51 3.28
N SER A 96 -9.63 -22.58 4.19
CA SER A 96 -10.43 -21.38 4.44
C SER A 96 -9.89 -20.13 3.75
N SER A 97 -8.83 -20.24 2.96
CA SER A 97 -8.26 -19.12 2.21
C SER A 97 -9.06 -18.86 0.94
N ASP A 98 -9.02 -17.61 0.47
CA ASP A 98 -9.70 -17.22 -0.76
C ASP A 98 -8.96 -17.76 -1.99
N ASP A 99 -9.71 -18.07 -3.04
CA ASP A 99 -9.17 -18.49 -4.34
C ASP A 99 -8.75 -17.26 -5.16
N PRO A 100 -7.64 -17.29 -5.92
CA PRO A 100 -7.22 -16.17 -6.76
C PRO A 100 -8.26 -15.66 -7.76
N SER A 101 -9.28 -16.46 -8.09
CA SER A 101 -10.41 -16.05 -8.92
C SER A 101 -11.25 -14.90 -8.34
N VAL A 102 -11.17 -14.61 -7.04
CA VAL A 102 -11.86 -13.46 -6.44
C VAL A 102 -11.18 -12.13 -6.73
N ALA A 103 -9.95 -12.16 -7.27
CA ALA A 103 -9.19 -10.96 -7.55
C ALA A 103 -9.88 -10.09 -8.62
N GLU A 104 -10.10 -8.82 -8.31
CA GLU A 104 -10.59 -7.86 -9.29
C GLU A 104 -9.51 -7.56 -10.32
N LYS A 105 -9.87 -7.62 -11.60
CA LYS A 105 -9.01 -7.23 -12.71
C LYS A 105 -9.54 -5.96 -13.32
N ILE A 106 -8.70 -4.94 -13.32
CA ILE A 106 -8.99 -3.63 -13.87
C ILE A 106 -7.98 -3.27 -14.94
N SER A 107 -8.35 -2.38 -15.85
CA SER A 107 -7.44 -1.77 -16.81
C SER A 107 -7.68 -0.28 -16.83
N VAL A 108 -6.64 0.49 -16.55
CA VAL A 108 -6.66 1.95 -16.56
C VAL A 108 -5.67 2.41 -17.62
N PRO A 109 -6.10 3.18 -18.64
CA PRO A 109 -5.16 3.72 -19.61
C PRO A 109 -4.24 4.74 -18.92
N VAL A 110 -2.95 4.69 -19.24
CA VAL A 110 -1.93 5.61 -18.74
C VAL A 110 -1.10 6.17 -19.89
N VAL A 111 -0.54 7.36 -19.70
CA VAL A 111 0.34 8.05 -20.66
C VAL A 111 1.66 8.45 -20.00
N ALA A 112 2.66 8.79 -20.82
CA ALA A 112 3.93 9.29 -20.31
C ALA A 112 3.69 10.58 -19.48
N GLY A 113 4.28 10.62 -18.28
CA GLY A 113 4.05 11.66 -17.29
C GLY A 113 3.18 11.21 -16.10
N ASP A 114 2.39 10.15 -16.26
CA ASP A 114 1.56 9.64 -15.17
C ASP A 114 2.39 9.07 -14.01
N VAL A 115 1.90 9.27 -12.79
CA VAL A 115 2.48 8.71 -11.56
C VAL A 115 1.50 7.69 -10.99
N ILE A 116 1.99 6.48 -10.79
CA ILE A 116 1.24 5.40 -10.15
C ILE A 116 1.77 5.20 -8.73
N VAL A 117 0.87 5.20 -7.75
CA VAL A 117 1.18 4.89 -6.34
C VAL A 117 0.47 3.61 -5.94
N LEU A 118 1.25 2.61 -5.52
CA LEU A 118 0.79 1.39 -4.87
C LEU A 118 1.15 1.47 -3.39
N GLY A 119 0.33 0.86 -2.57
CA GLY A 119 0.65 0.70 -1.15
C GLY A 119 -0.27 -0.27 -0.43
N THR A 120 0.07 -0.51 0.82
CA THR A 120 -0.67 -1.35 1.76
C THR A 120 -1.57 -0.50 2.64
N ASP A 121 -2.31 -1.12 3.55
CA ASP A 121 -3.23 -0.38 4.41
C ASP A 121 -2.52 0.62 5.34
N GLY A 122 -1.23 0.42 5.65
CA GLY A 122 -0.46 1.38 6.42
C GLY A 122 -0.27 2.72 5.71
N LEU A 123 -0.31 2.76 4.38
CA LEU A 123 -0.37 4.01 3.62
C LEU A 123 -1.81 4.57 3.62
N PHE A 124 -2.74 3.83 3.01
CA PHE A 124 -4.07 4.37 2.69
C PHE A 124 -4.99 4.49 3.90
N GLY A 125 -4.66 3.85 5.01
CA GLY A 125 -5.30 4.07 6.31
C GLY A 125 -4.85 5.36 7.00
N ASN A 126 -3.72 5.94 6.61
CA ASN A 126 -3.09 7.06 7.32
C ASN A 126 -2.94 8.35 6.51
N VAL A 127 -3.08 8.30 5.18
CA VAL A 127 -2.92 9.47 4.30
C VAL A 127 -4.20 9.70 3.49
N HIS A 128 -4.76 10.89 3.58
CA HIS A 128 -5.92 11.28 2.78
C HIS A 128 -5.54 11.52 1.33
N ASP A 129 -6.52 11.37 0.44
CA ASP A 129 -6.32 11.53 -1.00
C ASP A 129 -5.71 12.91 -1.36
N PHE A 130 -6.21 13.99 -0.76
CA PHE A 130 -5.67 15.34 -0.97
C PHE A 130 -4.24 15.51 -0.45
N GLU A 131 -3.86 14.80 0.63
CA GLU A 131 -2.51 14.85 1.18
C GLU A 131 -1.54 14.12 0.24
N LEU A 132 -1.98 12.99 -0.33
CA LEU A 132 -1.20 12.24 -1.31
C LEU A 132 -0.97 13.06 -2.59
N GLU A 133 -2.00 13.73 -3.10
CA GLU A 133 -1.86 14.66 -4.23
C GLU A 133 -0.83 15.75 -3.93
N MET A 134 -0.90 16.38 -2.75
CA MET A 134 0.07 17.41 -2.35
C MET A 134 1.51 16.85 -2.28
N LEU A 135 1.69 15.65 -1.71
CA LEU A 135 3.00 15.00 -1.61
C LEU A 135 3.59 14.71 -2.99
N VAL A 136 2.79 14.15 -3.91
CA VAL A 136 3.22 13.86 -5.28
C VAL A 136 3.59 15.13 -6.03
N ASN A 137 2.73 16.17 -6.00
CA ASN A 137 3.02 17.45 -6.64
C ASN A 137 4.32 18.09 -6.12
N SER A 138 4.51 18.10 -4.80
CA SER A 138 5.72 18.66 -4.19
C SER A 138 7.01 17.89 -4.47
N GLY A 139 6.92 16.64 -4.96
CA GLY A 139 8.07 15.86 -5.43
C GLY A 139 8.32 16.01 -6.93
N VAL A 140 7.29 16.32 -7.71
CA VAL A 140 7.41 16.53 -9.16
C VAL A 140 7.88 17.95 -9.48
N ASP A 141 7.41 18.95 -8.72
CA ASP A 141 7.68 20.38 -8.91
C ASP A 141 9.03 20.87 -8.35
N SER A 142 9.86 19.98 -7.80
CA SER A 142 11.21 20.34 -7.33
C SER A 142 12.16 20.62 -8.49
N LEU A 143 13.13 21.53 -8.28
CA LEU A 143 14.18 21.89 -9.26
C LEU A 143 14.90 20.68 -9.86
N GLU A 144 14.93 19.58 -9.12
CA GLU A 144 15.24 18.23 -9.58
C GLU A 144 14.02 17.37 -9.18
N SER A 145 13.19 16.94 -10.12
CA SER A 145 12.04 16.07 -9.81
C SER A 145 12.52 14.83 -9.06
N ASP A 146 11.85 14.49 -7.96
CA ASP A 146 12.18 13.33 -7.14
C ASP A 146 12.21 12.08 -8.01
N VAL A 147 13.29 11.30 -7.89
CA VAL A 147 13.26 9.93 -8.40
C VAL A 147 12.22 9.13 -7.61
N PRO A 148 11.50 8.16 -8.22
CA PRO A 148 10.39 7.46 -7.57
C PRO A 148 10.68 6.90 -6.17
N GLU A 149 11.92 6.49 -5.91
CA GLU A 149 12.36 6.00 -4.59
C GLU A 149 12.31 7.07 -3.49
N ILE A 150 12.71 8.31 -3.81
CA ILE A 150 12.64 9.44 -2.87
C ILE A 150 11.18 9.83 -2.61
N LEU A 151 10.35 9.84 -3.66
CA LEU A 151 8.93 10.12 -3.49
C LEU A 151 8.24 9.05 -2.64
N ALA A 152 8.54 7.75 -2.87
CA ALA A 152 8.04 6.66 -2.04
C ALA A 152 8.45 6.81 -0.57
N TRP A 153 9.71 7.19 -0.31
CA TRP A 153 10.23 7.47 1.04
C TRP A 153 9.47 8.61 1.73
N ARG A 154 9.27 9.74 1.02
CA ARG A 154 8.54 10.91 1.56
C ARG A 154 7.10 10.55 1.93
N ILE A 155 6.41 9.85 1.03
CA ILE A 155 5.03 9.39 1.27
C ILE A 155 4.98 8.44 2.47
N ALA A 156 5.92 7.48 2.56
CA ALA A 156 5.96 6.52 3.67
C ALA A 156 6.23 7.19 5.03
N LEU A 157 7.14 8.17 5.09
CA LEU A 157 7.39 8.92 6.32
C LEU A 157 6.18 9.75 6.75
N TYR A 158 5.51 10.41 5.80
CA TYR A 158 4.30 11.17 6.10
C TYR A 158 3.19 10.25 6.65
N ALA A 159 3.02 9.08 6.03
CA ALA A 159 2.11 8.05 6.53
C ALA A 159 2.48 7.58 7.95
N LEU A 160 3.78 7.41 8.26
CA LEU A 160 4.25 7.01 9.57
C LEU A 160 3.96 8.05 10.66
N ASP A 161 4.16 9.33 10.35
CA ASP A 161 3.87 10.41 11.28
C ASP A 161 2.37 10.47 11.59
N ASN A 162 1.52 10.30 10.58
CA ASN A 162 0.07 10.18 10.76
C ASN A 162 -0.31 8.91 11.55
N ALA A 163 0.33 7.78 11.27
CA ALA A 163 0.10 6.50 11.94
C ALA A 163 0.41 6.55 13.45
N LYS A 164 1.39 7.36 13.86
CA LYS A 164 1.80 7.54 15.26
C LYS A 164 0.96 8.55 16.03
N SER A 165 0.15 9.35 15.34
CA SER A 165 -0.70 10.34 16.00
C SER A 165 -1.88 9.66 16.70
N THR A 166 -2.18 10.10 17.93
CA THR A 166 -3.36 9.67 18.69
C THR A 166 -4.59 10.55 18.45
N GLU A 167 -4.39 11.72 17.82
CA GLU A 167 -5.43 12.75 17.69
C GLU A 167 -5.90 12.96 16.25
N LEU A 168 -5.06 12.59 15.27
CA LEU A 168 -5.37 12.87 13.87
C LEU A 168 -6.59 12.07 13.38
N TYR A 169 -7.46 12.75 12.65
CA TYR A 169 -8.54 12.12 11.93
C TYR A 169 -8.00 11.56 10.61
N THR A 170 -7.71 10.27 10.60
CA THR A 170 -7.13 9.54 9.47
C THR A 170 -8.22 8.87 8.63
N PRO A 171 -7.92 8.45 7.39
CA PRO A 171 -8.85 7.63 6.62
C PRO A 171 -9.32 6.39 7.38
N PHE A 172 -8.44 5.73 8.15
CA PHE A 172 -8.81 4.56 8.94
C PHE A 172 -9.79 4.91 10.06
N SER A 173 -9.53 5.96 10.85
CA SER A 173 -10.47 6.37 11.92
C SER A 173 -11.82 6.83 11.38
N ARG A 174 -11.84 7.42 10.18
CA ARG A 174 -13.08 7.69 9.42
C ARG A 174 -13.85 6.41 9.12
N GLU A 175 -13.20 5.39 8.57
CA GLU A 175 -13.88 4.13 8.25
C GLU A 175 -14.36 3.38 9.51
N CYS A 176 -13.59 3.40 10.61
CA CYS A 176 -14.04 2.91 11.92
C CYS A 176 -15.33 3.60 12.37
N SER A 177 -15.39 4.92 12.26
CA SER A 177 -16.56 5.71 12.67
C SER A 177 -17.81 5.34 11.87
N LYS A 178 -17.69 5.09 10.56
CA LYS A 178 -18.81 4.69 9.69
C LYS A 178 -19.42 3.34 10.09
N VAL A 179 -18.62 2.44 10.66
CA VAL A 179 -19.08 1.12 11.13
C VAL A 179 -19.38 1.09 12.63
N GLY A 180 -19.37 2.24 13.30
CA GLY A 180 -19.68 2.36 14.72
C GLY A 180 -18.57 1.86 15.66
N ILE A 181 -17.33 1.77 15.18
CA ILE A 181 -16.15 1.45 15.99
C ILE A 181 -15.49 2.76 16.40
N GLU A 182 -15.30 2.95 17.71
CA GLU A 182 -14.53 4.07 18.22
C GLU A 182 -13.03 3.80 18.03
N HIS A 183 -12.37 4.65 17.24
CA HIS A 183 -10.92 4.63 17.02
C HIS A 183 -10.42 6.07 16.87
N HIS A 184 -9.41 6.45 17.65
CA HIS A 184 -8.79 7.77 17.61
C HIS A 184 -7.36 7.67 17.06
N GLY A 185 -6.95 8.63 16.25
CA GLY A 185 -5.61 8.66 15.67
C GLY A 185 -5.41 7.78 14.44
N GLY A 186 -4.14 7.44 14.18
CA GLY A 186 -3.72 6.65 13.04
C GLY A 186 -3.87 5.13 13.21
N LYS A 187 -3.67 4.41 12.10
CA LYS A 187 -3.54 2.96 12.04
C LYS A 187 -2.06 2.60 12.11
N TYR A 188 -1.58 2.15 13.27
CA TYR A 188 -0.19 1.74 13.43
C TYR A 188 0.06 0.34 12.84
N ASP A 189 0.54 0.31 11.60
CA ASP A 189 0.75 -0.88 10.78
C ASP A 189 2.06 -0.83 9.99
N ASP A 190 2.41 -1.92 9.31
CA ASP A 190 3.45 -1.90 8.28
C ASP A 190 3.08 -0.91 7.16
N ILE A 191 4.06 -0.16 6.66
CA ILE A 191 3.84 0.84 5.60
C ILE A 191 4.70 0.49 4.40
N THR A 192 4.05 0.09 3.31
CA THR A 192 4.69 -0.12 2.02
C THR A 192 4.17 0.88 1.00
N VAL A 193 5.10 1.54 0.31
CA VAL A 193 4.80 2.46 -0.79
C VAL A 193 5.65 2.08 -1.99
N VAL A 194 5.03 1.94 -3.16
CA VAL A 194 5.72 1.80 -4.45
C VAL A 194 5.23 2.90 -5.37
N VAL A 195 6.16 3.67 -5.94
CA VAL A 195 5.89 4.75 -6.88
C VAL A 195 6.46 4.36 -8.24
N ALA A 196 5.69 4.58 -9.29
CA ALA A 196 6.11 4.33 -10.67
C ALA A 196 5.74 5.51 -11.57
N ASN A 197 6.74 6.06 -12.26
CA ASN A 197 6.56 7.09 -13.27
C ASN A 197 6.49 6.44 -14.64
N ILE A 198 5.45 6.76 -15.40
CA ILE A 198 5.27 6.30 -16.78
C ILE A 198 6.11 7.19 -17.70
N CYS A 199 6.97 6.55 -18.50
CA CYS A 199 7.90 7.18 -19.44
C CYS A 199 7.95 6.40 -20.75
#